data_AF-A0A966QS37-F1
#
_entry.id   AF-A0A966QS37-F1
#
_cell.length_a   1.000
_cell.length_b   1.000
_cell.length_c   1.000
_cell.angle_alpha   90.00
_cell.angle_beta   90.00
_cell.angle_gamma   90.00
#
_symmetry.space_group_name_H-M   'P 1'
#
loop_
_entity.id
_entity.type
_entity.pdbx_description
1 polymer ?
#
loop_
_entity_poly.entity_id
_entity_poly.type
_entity_poly.pdbx_seq_one_letter_code
_entity_poly.pdbx_strand_id
1 'polypeptide(L)'
;MVSSLTNGTPYTFTVTATNSVGTSNPSSASDAVTPRAASDGGVAPLSWGLDRIDQRALPLNNRYTRTQSGAGVTVYVIDTGVRATHGELNGRVAAGFTTISDGQGTNDCQGHGTHVAGTVAGTNYGVAPSALIVPVRVMNCSGSGSTSDIIAGIDWIITHHQAGVPAVANMSLGGPRSAALDLAVARGVADGVTFVVAAGNSNLSACTVSPAGEPSAITVGSTTSTDERSSFSNFGSCLDVFAPGSSIVSAGHTSDTATRTLSGTSMAAPHVAGVAALALSQNTAMTPAEVASAIASSATRNAVTNPGTGSLNRLVFSPLTPAPNADDDTSTWSSSCHHRRLLRCRPQQRAHHVALCRQWVSDQQSVPPHRSCHLPFARLLPQFAQSDARCVSRRKPRRVRWCTSIAMASSCAQSHQKKQRHSQFRRTGRVPRMFRLSS
;
A
#
# COMPACT_ATOMS: atom_id res chain seq x y z
N MET A 1 -29.34 6.96 -19.43
CA MET A 1 -28.00 6.47 -19.84
C MET A 1 -28.24 5.22 -20.67
N VAL A 2 -27.70 5.14 -21.89
CA VAL A 2 -27.85 3.94 -22.73
C VAL A 2 -26.67 3.02 -22.44
N SER A 3 -26.95 1.76 -22.10
CA SER A 3 -25.97 0.70 -21.84
C SER A 3 -26.09 -0.41 -22.90
N SER A 4 -25.14 -1.35 -22.89
CA SER A 4 -25.15 -2.54 -23.76
C SER A 4 -24.99 -2.28 -25.27
N LEU A 5 -24.37 -1.16 -25.66
CA LEU A 5 -23.96 -0.90 -27.04
C LEU A 5 -22.65 -1.65 -27.39
N THR A 6 -22.52 -2.13 -28.62
CA THR A 6 -21.34 -2.85 -29.11
C THR A 6 -20.33 -1.88 -29.73
N ASN A 7 -19.07 -1.96 -29.31
CA ASN A 7 -17.99 -1.18 -29.91
C ASN A 7 -17.81 -1.53 -31.40
N GLY A 8 -17.65 -0.51 -32.26
CA GLY A 8 -17.51 -0.66 -33.70
C GLY A 8 -18.84 -0.69 -34.47
N THR A 9 -19.97 -0.88 -33.79
CA THR A 9 -21.31 -0.82 -34.40
C THR A 9 -21.80 0.63 -34.43
N PRO A 10 -22.20 1.19 -35.59
CA PRO A 10 -22.82 2.51 -35.64
C PRO A 10 -24.26 2.45 -35.10
N TYR A 11 -24.64 3.43 -34.27
CA TYR A 11 -26.00 3.60 -33.76
C TYR A 11 -26.53 5.00 -34.08
N THR A 12 -27.83 5.09 -34.31
CA THR A 12 -28.59 6.36 -34.41
C THR A 12 -29.68 6.37 -33.36
N PHE A 13 -30.21 7.55 -33.04
CA PHE A 13 -31.33 7.69 -32.12
C PHE A 13 -32.39 8.66 -32.66
N THR A 14 -33.64 8.39 -32.32
CA THR A 14 -34.82 9.25 -32.57
C THR A 14 -35.49 9.54 -31.24
N VAL A 15 -36.14 10.71 -31.12
CA VAL A 15 -36.86 11.13 -29.92
C VAL A 15 -38.33 11.27 -30.20
N THR A 16 -39.19 10.76 -29.31
CA THR A 16 -40.63 11.04 -29.26
C THR A 16 -40.94 11.80 -27.96
N ALA A 17 -41.99 12.63 -27.99
CA ALA A 17 -42.50 13.32 -26.81
C ALA A 17 -43.91 12.82 -26.50
N THR A 18 -44.22 12.54 -25.23
CA THR A 18 -45.53 12.07 -24.78
C THR A 18 -46.13 13.05 -23.77
N ASN A 19 -47.40 13.35 -23.91
CA ASN A 19 -48.20 14.10 -22.93
C ASN A 19 -49.56 13.40 -22.71
N SER A 20 -50.47 14.05 -21.97
CA SER A 20 -51.80 13.51 -21.67
C SER A 20 -52.75 13.35 -22.87
N VAL A 21 -52.38 13.85 -24.05
CA VAL A 21 -53.14 13.73 -25.31
C VAL A 21 -52.59 12.61 -26.19
N GLY A 22 -51.30 12.28 -26.07
CA GLY A 22 -50.68 11.18 -26.80
C GLY A 22 -49.17 11.32 -26.97
N THR A 23 -48.60 10.50 -27.86
CA THR A 23 -47.18 10.51 -28.23
C THR A 23 -47.01 11.11 -29.63
N SER A 24 -45.99 11.95 -29.81
CA SER A 24 -45.63 12.54 -31.10
C SER A 24 -45.11 11.50 -32.09
N ASN A 25 -45.09 11.86 -33.38
CA ASN A 25 -44.21 11.17 -34.33
C ASN A 25 -42.74 11.25 -33.85
N PRO A 26 -41.89 10.26 -34.18
CA PRO A 26 -40.46 10.33 -33.92
C PRO A 26 -39.79 11.50 -34.66
N SER A 27 -38.75 12.05 -34.07
CA SER A 27 -37.84 12.96 -34.76
C SER A 27 -37.16 12.28 -35.95
N SER A 28 -36.55 13.08 -36.84
CA SER A 28 -35.47 12.60 -37.70
C SER A 28 -34.41 11.86 -36.87
N ALA A 29 -33.78 10.85 -37.46
CA ALA A 29 -32.66 10.16 -36.83
C ALA A 29 -31.47 11.11 -36.65
N SER A 30 -30.74 10.94 -35.56
CA SER A 30 -29.44 11.57 -35.36
C SER A 30 -28.43 11.16 -36.43
N ASP A 31 -27.33 11.91 -36.53
CA ASP A 31 -26.11 11.38 -37.13
C ASP A 31 -25.68 10.07 -36.44
N ALA A 32 -25.00 9.20 -37.19
CA ALA A 32 -24.53 7.92 -36.69
C ALA A 32 -23.37 8.12 -35.72
N VAL A 33 -23.54 7.65 -34.49
CA VAL A 33 -22.49 7.59 -33.46
C VAL A 33 -22.03 6.16 -33.33
N THR A 34 -20.75 5.90 -33.59
CA THR A 34 -20.11 4.60 -33.39
C THR A 34 -19.38 4.61 -32.05
N PRO A 35 -19.85 3.89 -31.02
CA PRO A 35 -19.06 3.65 -29.82
C PRO A 35 -17.75 2.99 -30.24
N ARG A 36 -16.64 3.59 -29.83
CA ARG A 36 -15.32 3.04 -30.02
C ARG A 36 -14.76 2.79 -28.62
N ALA A 37 -14.02 1.70 -28.46
CA ALA A 37 -13.05 1.68 -27.36
C ALA A 37 -12.17 2.93 -27.52
N ALA A 38 -11.89 3.62 -26.42
CA ALA A 38 -10.87 4.66 -26.43
C ALA A 38 -9.60 4.06 -27.06
N SER A 39 -8.96 4.81 -27.97
CA SER A 39 -7.73 4.38 -28.64
C SER A 39 -6.75 3.87 -27.58
N ASP A 40 -6.42 2.59 -27.64
CA ASP A 40 -6.11 1.80 -26.44
C ASP A 40 -4.75 2.10 -25.81
N GLY A 41 -3.88 2.87 -26.48
CA GLY A 41 -2.69 3.53 -25.92
C GLY A 41 -1.58 2.62 -25.40
N GLY A 42 -1.85 1.32 -25.26
CA GLY A 42 -0.98 0.32 -24.67
C GLY A 42 -0.24 -0.52 -25.69
N VAL A 43 1.00 -0.88 -25.34
CA VAL A 43 1.89 -1.73 -26.14
C VAL A 43 1.74 -3.20 -25.75
N ALA A 44 2.17 -4.12 -26.61
CA ALA A 44 2.28 -5.53 -26.22
C ALA A 44 3.36 -5.70 -25.13
N PRO A 45 3.05 -6.23 -23.94
CA PRO A 45 4.02 -6.36 -22.86
C PRO A 45 4.94 -7.58 -23.07
N LEU A 46 6.25 -7.40 -22.84
CA LEU A 46 7.23 -8.49 -22.91
C LEU A 46 7.24 -9.42 -21.67
N SER A 47 6.45 -9.07 -20.64
CA SER A 47 6.27 -9.86 -19.43
C SER A 47 4.80 -9.79 -19.03
N TRP A 48 4.18 -10.96 -18.80
CA TRP A 48 2.77 -11.08 -18.43
C TRP A 48 2.42 -10.30 -17.15
N GLY A 49 3.40 -10.06 -16.29
CA GLY A 49 3.21 -9.30 -15.06
C GLY A 49 2.81 -7.85 -15.29
N LEU A 50 3.24 -7.23 -16.40
CA LEU A 50 2.85 -5.87 -16.76
C LEU A 50 1.38 -5.80 -17.19
N ASP A 51 0.96 -6.69 -18.10
CA ASP A 51 -0.45 -6.91 -18.49
C ASP A 51 -1.32 -7.08 -17.23
N ARG A 52 -0.95 -8.02 -16.36
CA ARG A 52 -1.79 -8.35 -15.22
C ARG A 52 -2.03 -7.16 -14.28
N ILE A 53 -1.08 -6.23 -14.14
CA ILE A 53 -1.22 -5.10 -13.21
C ILE A 53 -1.91 -3.87 -13.81
N ASP A 54 -2.24 -3.80 -15.11
CA ASP A 54 -3.05 -2.69 -15.66
C ASP A 54 -4.52 -3.04 -15.91
N GLN A 55 -4.87 -4.33 -15.89
CA GLN A 55 -6.26 -4.81 -15.94
C GLN A 55 -6.77 -5.37 -14.60
N ARG A 56 -8.10 -5.48 -14.46
CA ARG A 56 -8.74 -5.95 -13.22
C ARG A 56 -9.02 -7.46 -13.20
N ALA A 57 -9.62 -8.01 -14.25
CA ALA A 57 -9.97 -9.43 -14.36
C ALA A 57 -9.12 -10.14 -15.41
N LEU A 58 -8.98 -11.46 -15.30
CA LEU A 58 -8.49 -12.34 -16.38
C LEU A 58 -9.60 -12.59 -17.43
N PRO A 59 -9.29 -13.03 -18.66
CA PRO A 59 -7.96 -13.35 -19.21
C PRO A 59 -7.09 -12.11 -19.49
N LEU A 60 -5.77 -12.30 -19.59
CA LEU A 60 -4.82 -11.28 -20.05
C LEU A 60 -5.17 -10.79 -21.45
N ASN A 61 -5.00 -9.49 -21.71
CA ASN A 61 -5.43 -8.85 -22.97
C ASN A 61 -4.28 -8.63 -23.97
N ASN A 62 -3.05 -8.99 -23.60
CA ASN A 62 -1.79 -8.75 -24.31
C ASN A 62 -1.50 -7.27 -24.58
N ARG A 63 -1.91 -6.38 -23.69
CA ARG A 63 -1.63 -4.93 -23.71
C ARG A 63 -1.15 -4.45 -22.34
N TYR A 64 -0.37 -3.38 -22.36
CA TYR A 64 0.03 -2.65 -21.16
C TYR A 64 0.04 -1.14 -21.41
N THR A 65 -0.77 -0.43 -20.64
CA THR A 65 -1.09 0.99 -20.76
C THR A 65 -0.43 1.76 -19.63
N ARG A 66 0.65 2.48 -19.95
CA ARG A 66 1.34 3.36 -18.99
C ARG A 66 0.70 4.75 -19.03
N THR A 67 0.08 5.17 -17.94
CA THR A 67 -0.43 6.55 -17.79
C THR A 67 0.59 7.50 -17.15
N GLN A 68 1.61 6.96 -16.47
CA GLN A 68 2.82 7.65 -16.02
C GLN A 68 4.03 6.70 -16.18
N SER A 69 5.23 7.22 -15.97
CA SER A 69 6.48 6.47 -16.11
C SER A 69 7.38 6.47 -14.87
N GLY A 70 6.99 7.09 -13.76
CA GLY A 70 7.83 7.17 -12.55
C GLY A 70 8.94 8.23 -12.61
N ALA A 71 8.87 9.16 -13.57
CA ALA A 71 9.83 10.25 -13.71
C ALA A 71 9.95 11.08 -12.43
N GLY A 72 11.19 11.47 -12.08
CA GLY A 72 11.48 12.26 -10.87
C GLY A 72 11.51 11.45 -9.57
N VAL A 73 11.31 10.13 -9.61
CA VAL A 73 11.40 9.25 -8.43
C VAL A 73 12.69 8.45 -8.45
N THR A 74 13.35 8.37 -7.30
CA THR A 74 14.51 7.50 -7.07
C THR A 74 14.04 6.16 -6.50
N VAL A 75 14.53 5.05 -7.04
CA VAL A 75 14.32 3.71 -6.48
C VAL A 75 15.65 3.09 -6.07
N TYR A 76 15.84 2.93 -4.77
CA TYR A 76 16.95 2.19 -4.20
C TYR A 76 16.69 0.69 -4.35
N VAL A 77 17.62 -0.03 -4.98
CA VAL A 77 17.57 -1.48 -5.14
C VAL A 77 18.56 -2.11 -4.16
N ILE A 78 18.07 -2.57 -3.01
CA ILE A 78 18.88 -3.20 -1.96
C ILE A 78 19.02 -4.69 -2.29
N ASP A 79 20.10 -5.07 -2.95
CA ASP A 79 20.25 -6.41 -3.55
C ASP A 79 21.72 -6.83 -3.80
N THR A 80 21.97 -7.62 -4.85
CA THR A 80 23.24 -8.18 -5.33
C THR A 80 24.05 -7.23 -6.22
N GLY A 81 23.52 -6.05 -6.52
CA GLY A 81 24.08 -5.05 -7.44
C GLY A 81 23.14 -4.75 -8.61
N VAL A 82 23.55 -3.88 -9.52
CA VAL A 82 22.83 -3.67 -10.81
C VAL A 82 23.85 -3.49 -11.93
N ARG A 83 23.67 -4.21 -13.05
CA ARG A 83 24.41 -3.96 -14.29
C ARG A 83 23.94 -2.65 -14.94
N ALA A 84 24.61 -1.55 -14.63
CA ALA A 84 24.24 -0.20 -15.08
C ALA A 84 24.26 0.00 -16.61
N THR A 85 25.07 -0.79 -17.34
CA THR A 85 25.22 -0.72 -18.80
C THR A 85 24.10 -1.41 -19.57
N HIS A 86 23.22 -2.17 -18.90
CA HIS A 86 22.16 -2.94 -19.54
C HIS A 86 21.17 -2.02 -20.29
N GLY A 87 20.80 -2.35 -21.53
CA GLY A 87 19.99 -1.49 -22.40
C GLY A 87 18.63 -1.11 -21.82
N GLU A 88 18.05 -1.99 -20.99
CA GLU A 88 16.82 -1.72 -20.22
C GLU A 88 16.96 -0.60 -19.17
N LEU A 89 18.17 -0.25 -18.74
CA LEU A 89 18.45 0.67 -17.62
C LEU A 89 19.46 1.77 -17.97
N ASN A 90 20.03 1.75 -19.18
CA ASN A 90 21.09 2.65 -19.61
C ASN A 90 20.68 4.14 -19.45
N GLY A 91 21.59 4.95 -18.92
CA GLY A 91 21.35 6.36 -18.57
C GLY A 91 20.44 6.59 -17.36
N ARG A 92 19.93 5.54 -16.71
CA ARG A 92 18.97 5.62 -15.58
C ARG A 92 19.40 4.82 -14.36
N VAL A 93 20.69 4.51 -14.24
CA VAL A 93 21.32 4.01 -13.02
C VAL A 93 22.34 5.03 -12.52
N ALA A 94 22.13 5.55 -11.31
CA ALA A 94 23.03 6.48 -10.65
C ALA A 94 24.12 5.75 -9.84
N ALA A 95 25.11 6.50 -9.36
CA ALA A 95 26.06 6.00 -8.37
C ALA A 95 25.32 5.55 -7.10
N GLY A 96 25.77 4.44 -6.52
CA GLY A 96 25.16 3.83 -5.34
C GLY A 96 26.19 3.37 -4.31
N PHE A 97 25.83 2.36 -3.53
CA PHE A 97 26.60 1.91 -2.37
C PHE A 97 26.82 0.40 -2.37
N THR A 98 27.92 -0.05 -1.77
CA THR A 98 28.12 -1.46 -1.45
C THR A 98 28.80 -1.65 -0.12
N THR A 99 28.44 -2.72 0.59
CA THR A 99 29.21 -3.25 1.73
C THR A 99 30.19 -4.35 1.31
N ILE A 100 30.04 -4.87 0.08
CA ILE A 100 30.81 -6.00 -0.44
C ILE A 100 32.17 -5.50 -0.93
N SER A 101 33.21 -5.79 -0.16
CA SER A 101 34.60 -5.37 -0.42
C SER A 101 35.33 -6.31 -1.38
N ASP A 102 34.75 -6.56 -2.56
CA ASP A 102 35.28 -7.47 -3.60
C ASP A 102 35.84 -6.77 -4.85
N GLY A 103 35.90 -5.43 -4.84
CA GLY A 103 36.39 -4.62 -5.96
C GLY A 103 35.40 -4.40 -7.11
N GLN A 104 34.20 -5.01 -7.08
CA GLN A 104 33.19 -4.83 -8.14
C GLN A 104 32.27 -3.62 -7.92
N GLY A 105 32.42 -2.91 -6.80
CA GLY A 105 31.55 -1.79 -6.45
C GLY A 105 30.09 -2.24 -6.39
N THR A 106 29.20 -1.51 -7.08
CA THR A 106 27.76 -1.83 -7.15
C THR A 106 27.35 -2.72 -8.32
N ASN A 107 28.31 -3.25 -9.10
CA ASN A 107 28.00 -4.10 -10.25
C ASN A 107 27.36 -5.43 -9.80
N ASP A 108 26.44 -5.95 -10.62
CA ASP A 108 25.78 -7.23 -10.35
C ASP A 108 26.59 -8.41 -10.91
N CYS A 109 26.90 -9.36 -10.04
CA CYS A 109 27.61 -10.61 -10.38
C CYS A 109 26.77 -11.87 -10.09
N GLN A 110 25.47 -11.72 -9.78
CA GLN A 110 24.54 -12.82 -9.51
C GLN A 110 23.36 -12.80 -10.50
N GLY A 111 22.88 -11.60 -10.82
CA GLY A 111 21.81 -11.33 -11.77
C GLY A 111 20.42 -11.13 -11.17
N HIS A 112 20.29 -11.16 -9.84
CA HIS A 112 19.00 -10.96 -9.17
C HIS A 112 18.69 -9.46 -9.08
N GLY A 113 19.67 -8.64 -8.70
CA GLY A 113 19.52 -7.20 -8.55
C GLY A 113 19.23 -6.48 -9.87
N THR A 114 19.87 -6.91 -10.95
CA THR A 114 19.58 -6.43 -12.32
C THR A 114 18.17 -6.83 -12.76
N HIS A 115 17.69 -8.03 -12.42
CA HIS A 115 16.36 -8.52 -12.78
C HIS A 115 15.25 -7.72 -12.06
N VAL A 116 15.41 -7.47 -10.76
CA VAL A 116 14.44 -6.68 -9.99
C VAL A 116 14.49 -5.20 -10.40
N ALA A 117 15.68 -4.63 -10.66
CA ALA A 117 15.82 -3.29 -11.21
C ALA A 117 15.14 -3.14 -12.59
N GLY A 118 15.28 -4.14 -13.47
CA GLY A 118 14.56 -4.21 -14.74
C GLY A 118 13.05 -4.35 -14.57
N THR A 119 12.57 -5.03 -13.53
CA THR A 119 11.13 -5.15 -13.24
C THR A 119 10.55 -3.84 -12.69
N VAL A 120 11.33 -3.08 -11.93
CA VAL A 120 10.95 -1.71 -11.51
C VAL A 120 10.96 -0.76 -12.71
N ALA A 121 12.09 -0.62 -13.39
CA ALA A 121 12.36 0.52 -14.29
C ALA A 121 12.97 0.14 -15.65
N GLY A 122 12.90 -1.13 -16.07
CA GLY A 122 13.29 -1.53 -17.42
C GLY A 122 12.50 -0.77 -18.49
N THR A 123 13.16 -0.33 -19.58
CA THR A 123 12.49 0.35 -20.70
C THR A 123 11.30 -0.45 -21.24
N ASN A 124 11.46 -1.77 -21.37
CA ASN A 124 10.43 -2.69 -21.85
C ASN A 124 9.80 -3.50 -20.72
N TYR A 125 10.60 -3.99 -19.77
CA TYR A 125 10.13 -4.85 -18.66
C TYR A 125 9.63 -4.09 -17.41
N GLY A 126 9.87 -2.78 -17.32
CA GLY A 126 9.61 -1.99 -16.13
C GLY A 126 8.19 -1.44 -16.04
N VAL A 127 7.68 -1.40 -14.81
CA VAL A 127 6.44 -0.70 -14.45
C VAL A 127 6.64 0.83 -14.50
N ALA A 128 7.79 1.32 -14.05
CA ALA A 128 8.16 2.72 -13.95
C ALA A 128 9.43 3.05 -14.78
N PRO A 129 9.37 3.00 -16.14
CA PRO A 129 10.53 3.07 -17.03
C PRO A 129 11.28 4.42 -17.07
N SER A 130 10.85 5.44 -16.33
CA SER A 130 11.56 6.72 -16.17
C SER A 130 12.02 6.98 -14.73
N ALA A 131 11.85 6.03 -13.82
CA ALA A 131 12.45 6.11 -12.49
C ALA A 131 13.98 5.96 -12.57
N LEU A 132 14.68 6.60 -11.63
CA LEU A 132 16.13 6.51 -11.47
C LEU A 132 16.48 5.37 -10.51
N ILE A 133 17.28 4.41 -10.93
CA ILE A 133 17.76 3.33 -10.06
C ILE A 133 19.03 3.76 -9.31
N VAL A 134 19.07 3.51 -8.00
CA VAL A 134 20.30 3.59 -7.19
C VAL A 134 20.60 2.19 -6.64
N PRO A 135 21.71 1.54 -7.04
CA PRO A 135 22.05 0.21 -6.56
C PRO A 135 22.65 0.26 -5.15
N VAL A 136 22.12 -0.56 -4.24
CA VAL A 136 22.61 -0.70 -2.86
C VAL A 136 22.99 -2.18 -2.65
N ARG A 137 24.23 -2.51 -3.00
CA ARG A 137 24.73 -3.89 -3.07
C ARG A 137 25.16 -4.38 -1.69
N VAL A 138 24.30 -5.18 -1.06
CA VAL A 138 24.46 -5.78 0.28
C VAL A 138 24.56 -7.30 0.24
N MET A 139 24.50 -7.90 -0.95
CA MET A 139 24.68 -9.34 -1.17
C MET A 139 25.81 -9.60 -2.19
N ASN A 140 26.56 -10.67 -1.95
CA ASN A 140 27.67 -11.13 -2.80
C ASN A 140 27.19 -11.89 -4.05
N CYS A 141 28.13 -12.37 -4.87
CA CYS A 141 27.84 -13.09 -6.11
C CYS A 141 27.11 -14.44 -5.91
N SER A 142 27.11 -14.99 -4.70
CA SER A 142 26.32 -16.17 -4.33
C SER A 142 24.90 -15.82 -3.86
N GLY A 143 24.50 -14.54 -3.90
CA GLY A 143 23.19 -14.07 -3.42
C GLY A 143 23.07 -14.07 -1.90
N SER A 144 24.19 -13.96 -1.18
CA SER A 144 24.22 -13.99 0.29
C SER A 144 24.78 -12.68 0.86
N GLY A 145 24.19 -12.20 1.95
CA GLY A 145 24.63 -11.01 2.68
C GLY A 145 24.25 -11.11 4.15
N SER A 146 24.97 -10.42 5.04
CA SER A 146 24.64 -10.44 6.47
C SER A 146 23.52 -9.46 6.80
N THR A 147 22.80 -9.69 7.91
CA THR A 147 21.82 -8.71 8.42
C THR A 147 22.46 -7.36 8.71
N SER A 148 23.73 -7.33 9.13
CA SER A 148 24.52 -6.12 9.31
C SER A 148 24.79 -5.38 8.00
N ASP A 149 25.08 -6.09 6.91
CA ASP A 149 25.26 -5.49 5.57
C ASP A 149 23.98 -4.81 5.09
N ILE A 150 22.84 -5.50 5.26
CA ILE A 150 21.52 -5.00 4.86
C ILE A 150 21.18 -3.74 5.68
N ILE A 151 21.41 -3.75 6.99
CA ILE A 151 21.19 -2.57 7.86
C ILE A 151 22.12 -1.42 7.45
N ALA A 152 23.40 -1.68 7.17
CA ALA A 152 24.33 -0.65 6.71
C ALA A 152 23.91 -0.05 5.35
N GLY A 153 23.34 -0.84 4.45
CA GLY A 153 22.74 -0.34 3.20
C GLY A 153 21.53 0.56 3.43
N ILE A 154 20.66 0.23 4.40
CA ILE A 154 19.52 1.08 4.79
C ILE A 154 20.01 2.38 5.43
N ASP A 155 21.00 2.31 6.32
CA ASP A 155 21.55 3.48 7.00
C ASP A 155 22.34 4.39 6.05
N TRP A 156 22.94 3.83 4.99
CA TRP A 156 23.47 4.61 3.86
C TRP A 156 22.35 5.37 3.12
N ILE A 157 21.20 4.72 2.82
CA ILE A 157 20.06 5.39 2.19
C ILE A 157 19.59 6.57 3.06
N ILE A 158 19.36 6.36 4.35
CA ILE A 158 18.89 7.41 5.28
C ILE A 158 19.87 8.61 5.34
N THR A 159 21.17 8.37 5.17
CA THR A 159 22.19 9.44 5.22
C THR A 159 22.41 10.17 3.89
N HIS A 160 21.98 9.60 2.76
CA HIS A 160 22.19 10.14 1.42
C HIS A 160 20.90 10.57 0.72
N HIS A 161 19.75 10.11 1.21
CA HIS A 161 18.43 10.55 0.76
C HIS A 161 18.20 12.03 1.14
N GLN A 162 17.76 12.81 0.15
CA GLN A 162 17.47 14.22 0.34
C GLN A 162 16.01 14.39 0.79
N ALA A 163 15.80 14.94 1.98
CA ALA A 163 14.46 15.13 2.53
C ALA A 163 13.52 15.89 1.56
N GLY A 164 12.39 15.26 1.23
CA GLY A 164 11.41 15.79 0.28
C GLY A 164 11.63 15.41 -1.19
N VAL A 165 12.68 14.65 -1.52
CA VAL A 165 12.82 13.98 -2.81
C VAL A 165 11.99 12.68 -2.80
N PRO A 166 11.21 12.37 -3.85
CA PRO A 166 10.44 11.13 -3.88
C PRO A 166 11.34 9.89 -3.99
N ALA A 167 11.21 8.98 -3.03
CA ALA A 167 12.02 7.77 -2.95
C ALA A 167 11.23 6.50 -2.62
N VAL A 168 11.62 5.40 -3.26
CA VAL A 168 11.18 4.03 -2.97
C VAL A 168 12.42 3.18 -2.67
N ALA A 169 12.33 2.22 -1.76
CA ALA A 169 13.34 1.19 -1.55
C ALA A 169 12.73 -0.18 -1.84
N ASN A 170 13.24 -0.87 -2.86
CA ASN A 170 12.88 -2.26 -3.15
C ASN A 170 13.86 -3.20 -2.44
N MET A 171 13.33 -4.02 -1.53
CA MET A 171 14.06 -5.07 -0.82
C MET A 171 13.52 -6.44 -1.24
N SER A 172 14.09 -7.00 -2.31
CA SER A 172 13.74 -8.33 -2.83
C SER A 172 14.45 -9.46 -2.07
N LEU A 173 14.69 -9.26 -0.77
CA LEU A 173 15.46 -10.14 0.12
C LEU A 173 14.68 -10.42 1.42
N GLY A 174 15.13 -11.40 2.19
CA GLY A 174 14.58 -11.68 3.51
C GLY A 174 15.28 -12.83 4.22
N GLY A 175 14.96 -13.03 5.49
CA GLY A 175 15.53 -14.08 6.32
C GLY A 175 14.78 -14.26 7.65
N PRO A 176 15.37 -14.96 8.63
CA PRO A 176 14.81 -15.12 9.96
C PRO A 176 14.44 -13.77 10.60
N ARG A 177 13.44 -13.80 11.49
CA ARG A 177 12.93 -12.60 12.19
C ARG A 177 14.06 -11.84 12.90
N SER A 178 14.25 -10.57 12.56
CA SER A 178 15.26 -9.68 13.14
C SER A 178 14.65 -8.35 13.53
N ALA A 179 14.60 -8.06 14.83
CA ALA A 179 14.12 -6.78 15.36
C ALA A 179 15.01 -5.60 14.92
N ALA A 180 16.31 -5.84 14.70
CA ALA A 180 17.24 -4.81 14.25
C ALA A 180 17.01 -4.42 12.77
N LEU A 181 16.71 -5.40 11.92
CA LEU A 181 16.41 -5.16 10.50
C LEU A 181 15.09 -4.42 10.33
N ASP A 182 14.05 -4.84 11.05
CA ASP A 182 12.76 -4.16 11.06
C ASP A 182 12.88 -2.71 11.58
N LEU A 183 13.64 -2.49 12.64
CA LEU A 183 13.90 -1.12 13.12
C LEU A 183 14.66 -0.28 12.08
N ALA A 184 15.59 -0.87 11.32
CA ALA A 184 16.26 -0.17 10.23
C ALA A 184 15.27 0.24 9.14
N VAL A 185 14.40 -0.68 8.68
CA VAL A 185 13.34 -0.40 7.71
C VAL A 185 12.37 0.68 8.24
N ALA A 186 11.95 0.59 9.51
CA ALA A 186 11.09 1.59 10.13
C ALA A 186 11.73 2.98 10.20
N ARG A 187 13.06 3.08 10.40
CA ARG A 187 13.81 4.35 10.29
C ARG A 187 13.81 4.88 8.86
N GLY A 188 14.01 4.03 7.86
CA GLY A 188 13.95 4.41 6.44
C GLY A 188 12.58 4.91 6.01
N VAL A 189 11.50 4.28 6.51
CA VAL A 189 10.13 4.76 6.30
C VAL A 189 9.86 6.08 7.04
N ALA A 190 10.44 6.27 8.23
CA ALA A 190 10.32 7.53 8.98
C ALA A 190 11.08 8.70 8.32
N ASP A 191 12.14 8.41 7.56
CA ASP A 191 12.90 9.36 6.74
C ASP A 191 12.14 9.79 5.46
N GLY A 192 11.06 9.09 5.12
CA GLY A 192 10.17 9.40 3.99
C GLY A 192 10.32 8.50 2.77
N VAL A 193 11.23 7.52 2.81
CA VAL A 193 11.40 6.53 1.74
C VAL A 193 10.30 5.47 1.82
N THR A 194 9.65 5.13 0.71
CA THR A 194 8.64 4.06 0.69
C THR A 194 9.32 2.70 0.56
N PHE A 195 9.35 1.91 1.64
CA PHE A 195 9.91 0.55 1.60
C PHE A 195 8.90 -0.47 1.09
N VAL A 196 9.30 -1.24 0.07
CA VAL A 196 8.56 -2.35 -0.52
C VAL A 196 9.39 -3.61 -0.37
N VAL A 197 8.83 -4.63 0.28
CA VAL A 197 9.58 -5.80 0.74
C VAL A 197 8.94 -7.11 0.25
N ALA A 198 9.78 -8.10 -0.08
CA ALA A 198 9.32 -9.44 -0.41
C ALA A 198 8.76 -10.17 0.82
N ALA A 199 7.59 -10.82 0.70
CA ALA A 199 7.00 -11.57 1.82
C ALA A 199 7.81 -12.81 2.23
N GLY A 200 8.63 -13.36 1.33
CA GLY A 200 9.42 -14.58 1.51
C GLY A 200 8.82 -15.79 0.77
N ASN A 201 9.66 -16.82 0.56
CA ASN A 201 9.39 -17.92 -0.38
C ASN A 201 9.32 -19.30 0.31
N SER A 202 8.73 -19.38 1.50
CA SER A 202 8.72 -20.60 2.33
C SER A 202 7.31 -21.15 2.65
N ASN A 203 6.25 -20.57 2.09
CA ASN A 203 4.85 -20.88 2.42
C ASN A 203 4.57 -20.77 3.94
N LEU A 204 5.15 -19.76 4.60
CA LEU A 204 5.00 -19.45 6.02
C LEU A 204 4.21 -18.16 6.24
N SER A 205 3.94 -17.83 7.51
CA SER A 205 3.44 -16.51 7.89
C SER A 205 4.50 -15.43 7.61
N ALA A 206 4.16 -14.40 6.83
CA ALA A 206 5.04 -13.26 6.57
C ALA A 206 5.44 -12.53 7.87
N CYS A 207 4.61 -12.61 8.92
CA CYS A 207 4.90 -12.02 10.22
C CYS A 207 6.09 -12.68 10.97
N THR A 208 6.52 -13.88 10.59
CA THR A 208 7.60 -14.62 11.27
C THR A 208 8.96 -14.48 10.59
N VAL A 209 9.08 -13.62 9.57
CA VAL A 209 10.33 -13.34 8.84
C VAL A 209 10.58 -11.83 8.75
N SER A 210 11.81 -11.44 8.45
CA SER A 210 12.19 -10.02 8.28
C SER A 210 12.78 -9.78 6.89
N PRO A 211 12.54 -8.62 6.26
CA PRO A 211 11.78 -7.47 6.78
C PRO A 211 10.25 -7.56 6.61
N ALA A 212 9.69 -8.65 6.07
CA ALA A 212 8.25 -8.78 5.79
C ALA A 212 7.30 -8.61 7.00
N GLY A 213 7.81 -8.82 8.22
CA GLY A 213 7.06 -8.59 9.46
C GLY A 213 7.02 -7.14 9.95
N GLU A 214 7.69 -6.18 9.29
CA GLU A 214 7.74 -4.78 9.70
C GLU A 214 6.49 -4.00 9.24
N PRO A 215 5.58 -3.56 10.15
CA PRO A 215 4.27 -3.02 9.77
C PRO A 215 4.26 -1.66 9.05
N SER A 216 5.41 -0.99 8.95
CA SER A 216 5.58 0.27 8.23
C SER A 216 5.98 0.10 6.75
N ALA A 217 6.51 -1.08 6.38
CA ALA A 217 6.79 -1.43 4.98
C ALA A 217 5.50 -1.82 4.23
N ILE A 218 5.62 -1.99 2.90
CA ILE A 218 4.62 -2.64 2.06
C ILE A 218 5.11 -4.05 1.75
N THR A 219 4.47 -5.07 2.36
CA THR A 219 4.89 -6.47 2.21
C THR A 219 4.12 -7.16 1.08
N VAL A 220 4.87 -7.75 0.14
CA VAL A 220 4.36 -8.20 -1.16
C VAL A 220 4.42 -9.72 -1.32
N GLY A 221 3.24 -10.34 -1.50
CA GLY A 221 3.10 -11.74 -1.89
C GLY A 221 3.18 -11.98 -3.40
N SER A 222 3.43 -13.22 -3.80
CA SER A 222 3.60 -13.63 -5.20
C SER A 222 2.36 -14.34 -5.76
N THR A 223 1.99 -14.03 -7.00
CA THR A 223 0.99 -14.78 -7.79
C THR A 223 1.54 -15.36 -9.10
N THR A 224 0.84 -16.38 -9.59
CA THR A 224 0.94 -16.92 -10.95
C THR A 224 0.15 -16.08 -11.96
N SER A 225 0.30 -16.39 -13.24
CA SER A 225 -0.46 -15.77 -14.34
C SER A 225 -1.95 -16.11 -14.36
N THR A 226 -2.40 -17.03 -13.50
CA THR A 226 -3.80 -17.45 -13.33
C THR A 226 -4.42 -16.91 -12.04
N ASP A 227 -3.83 -15.87 -11.45
CA ASP A 227 -4.19 -15.30 -10.15
C ASP A 227 -4.18 -16.29 -8.97
N GLU A 228 -3.50 -17.43 -9.07
CA GLU A 228 -3.24 -18.25 -7.89
C GLU A 228 -2.09 -17.64 -7.09
N ARG A 229 -2.17 -17.63 -5.75
CA ARG A 229 -0.98 -17.39 -4.92
C ARG A 229 0.07 -18.44 -5.26
N SER A 230 1.27 -18.00 -5.64
CA SER A 230 2.40 -18.90 -5.91
C SER A 230 2.64 -19.80 -4.69
N SER A 231 2.76 -21.11 -4.90
CA SER A 231 2.80 -22.11 -3.81
C SER A 231 3.88 -21.86 -2.75
N PHE A 232 5.00 -21.25 -3.14
CA PHE A 232 6.09 -20.83 -2.25
C PHE A 232 5.81 -19.54 -1.47
N SER A 233 4.87 -18.69 -1.88
CA SER A 233 4.69 -17.35 -1.30
C SER A 233 4.29 -17.44 0.16
N ASN A 234 4.99 -16.72 1.04
CA ASN A 234 4.50 -16.45 2.39
C ASN A 234 3.16 -15.69 2.32
N PHE A 235 2.39 -15.76 3.42
CA PHE A 235 1.02 -15.29 3.53
C PHE A 235 0.70 -14.73 4.93
N GLY A 236 -0.53 -14.29 5.17
CA GLY A 236 -1.04 -13.91 6.49
C GLY A 236 -1.13 -12.40 6.74
N SER A 237 -1.40 -12.01 7.98
CA SER A 237 -1.84 -10.63 8.32
C SER A 237 -0.78 -9.54 8.20
N CYS A 238 0.47 -9.88 7.89
CA CYS A 238 1.54 -8.92 7.59
C CYS A 238 1.78 -8.76 6.08
N LEU A 239 0.93 -9.35 5.22
CA LEU A 239 0.94 -9.16 3.77
C LEU A 239 -0.09 -8.10 3.39
N ASP A 240 0.36 -7.02 2.73
CA ASP A 240 -0.50 -5.89 2.33
C ASP A 240 -1.17 -6.12 0.97
N VAL A 241 -0.42 -6.70 0.02
CA VAL A 241 -0.80 -6.85 -1.39
C VAL A 241 -0.06 -8.00 -2.07
N PHE A 242 -0.65 -8.57 -3.11
CA PHE A 242 -0.03 -9.54 -4.03
C PHE A 242 0.39 -8.86 -5.33
N ALA A 243 1.39 -9.42 -6.00
CA ALA A 243 1.80 -9.03 -7.35
C ALA A 243 2.36 -10.22 -8.15
N PRO A 244 2.43 -10.12 -9.49
CA PRO A 244 3.06 -11.11 -10.36
C PRO A 244 4.47 -11.48 -9.90
N GLY A 245 4.69 -12.76 -9.58
CA GLY A 245 5.98 -13.22 -9.06
C GLY A 245 6.40 -14.63 -9.49
N SER A 246 5.59 -15.35 -10.27
CA SER A 246 6.02 -16.59 -10.93
C SER A 246 6.33 -16.38 -12.42
N SER A 247 7.47 -16.91 -12.88
CA SER A 247 7.90 -16.86 -14.28
C SER A 247 7.93 -15.45 -14.87
N ILE A 248 8.54 -14.51 -14.14
CA ILE A 248 8.68 -13.12 -14.55
C ILE A 248 9.95 -12.94 -15.39
N VAL A 249 9.77 -12.47 -16.62
CA VAL A 249 10.88 -12.11 -17.53
C VAL A 249 11.31 -10.68 -17.25
N SER A 250 12.62 -10.44 -17.14
CA SER A 250 13.22 -9.12 -17.00
C SER A 250 14.70 -9.15 -17.45
N ALA A 251 15.41 -8.04 -17.30
CA ALA A 251 16.84 -7.89 -17.59
C ALA A 251 17.72 -8.93 -16.87
N GLY A 252 18.78 -9.37 -17.55
CA GLY A 252 19.78 -10.31 -17.03
C GLY A 252 21.18 -9.70 -17.00
N HIS A 253 21.97 -10.00 -15.98
CA HIS A 253 23.32 -9.42 -15.85
C HIS A 253 24.40 -9.92 -16.83
N THR A 254 24.14 -10.94 -17.65
CA THR A 254 25.20 -11.63 -18.42
C THR A 254 25.66 -10.87 -19.68
N SER A 255 24.78 -10.12 -20.34
CA SER A 255 25.12 -9.14 -21.40
C SER A 255 24.25 -7.88 -21.25
N ASP A 256 24.50 -6.83 -22.02
CA ASP A 256 23.67 -5.61 -21.98
C ASP A 256 22.29 -5.77 -22.64
N THR A 257 22.01 -6.95 -23.18
CA THR A 257 20.76 -7.33 -23.86
C THR A 257 20.16 -8.62 -23.31
N ALA A 258 20.72 -9.18 -22.24
CA ALA A 258 20.32 -10.48 -21.73
C ALA A 258 18.96 -10.39 -21.02
N THR A 259 18.18 -11.46 -21.12
CA THR A 259 16.95 -11.61 -20.36
C THR A 259 17.07 -12.80 -19.42
N ARG A 260 16.34 -12.76 -18.31
CA ARG A 260 16.27 -13.86 -17.35
C ARG A 260 14.83 -14.01 -16.86
N THR A 261 14.39 -15.26 -16.74
CA THR A 261 13.11 -15.60 -16.11
C THR A 261 13.37 -16.04 -14.68
N LEU A 262 12.69 -15.43 -13.71
CA LEU A 262 12.80 -15.78 -12.29
C LEU A 262 11.42 -15.90 -11.63
N SER A 263 11.38 -16.60 -10.50
CA SER A 263 10.19 -16.80 -9.67
C SER A 263 10.52 -16.52 -8.21
N GLY A 264 9.67 -15.73 -7.54
CA GLY A 264 9.80 -15.39 -6.13
C GLY A 264 8.93 -14.18 -5.75
N THR A 265 8.65 -14.03 -4.45
CA THR A 265 8.16 -12.75 -3.89
C THR A 265 9.14 -11.60 -4.18
N SER A 266 10.41 -11.92 -4.37
CA SER A 266 11.47 -11.06 -4.92
C SER A 266 11.18 -10.47 -6.30
N MET A 267 10.33 -11.11 -7.13
CA MET A 267 9.86 -10.59 -8.42
C MET A 267 8.50 -9.88 -8.29
N ALA A 268 7.71 -10.21 -7.27
CA ALA A 268 6.46 -9.53 -6.96
C ALA A 268 6.71 -8.12 -6.36
N ALA A 269 7.64 -8.01 -5.41
CA ALA A 269 8.05 -6.74 -4.79
C ALA A 269 8.38 -5.61 -5.79
N PRO A 270 9.22 -5.81 -6.83
CA PRO A 270 9.58 -4.74 -7.76
C PRO A 270 8.42 -4.27 -8.65
N HIS A 271 7.39 -5.10 -8.92
CA HIS A 271 6.17 -4.61 -9.56
C HIS A 271 5.48 -3.55 -8.67
N VAL A 272 5.37 -3.83 -7.36
CA VAL A 272 4.76 -2.90 -6.39
C VAL A 272 5.65 -1.68 -6.13
N ALA A 273 6.98 -1.84 -6.11
CA ALA A 273 7.92 -0.72 -6.02
C ALA A 273 7.83 0.20 -7.24
N GLY A 274 7.63 -0.37 -8.43
CA GLY A 274 7.30 0.39 -9.65
C GLY A 274 5.98 1.15 -9.51
N VAL A 275 4.90 0.52 -9.03
CA VAL A 275 3.62 1.20 -8.79
C VAL A 275 3.72 2.30 -7.72
N ALA A 276 4.55 2.09 -6.68
CA ALA A 276 4.87 3.13 -5.70
C ALA A 276 5.58 4.33 -6.34
N ALA A 277 6.50 4.09 -7.29
CA ALA A 277 7.12 5.15 -8.07
C ALA A 277 6.15 5.84 -9.04
N LEU A 278 5.18 5.13 -9.62
CA LEU A 278 4.10 5.75 -10.39
C LEU A 278 3.28 6.72 -9.50
N ALA A 279 2.86 6.29 -8.31
CA ALA A 279 2.12 7.12 -7.35
C ALA A 279 2.91 8.38 -6.96
N LEU A 280 4.19 8.23 -6.62
CA LEU A 280 5.07 9.34 -6.27
C LEU A 280 5.35 10.29 -7.44
N SER A 281 5.34 9.80 -8.69
CA SER A 281 5.46 10.68 -9.86
C SER A 281 4.19 11.47 -10.17
N GLN A 282 3.01 10.99 -9.76
CA GLN A 282 1.75 11.75 -9.81
C GLN A 282 1.70 12.83 -8.72
N ASN A 283 2.22 12.52 -7.52
CA ASN A 283 2.23 13.42 -6.38
C ASN A 283 3.49 13.20 -5.53
N THR A 284 4.48 14.06 -5.75
CA THR A 284 5.80 14.01 -5.11
C THR A 284 5.77 14.30 -3.60
N ALA A 285 4.65 14.78 -3.07
CA ALA A 285 4.47 15.08 -1.64
C ALA A 285 3.80 13.93 -0.85
N MET A 286 3.52 12.78 -1.46
CA MET A 286 2.93 11.64 -0.74
C MET A 286 3.91 11.06 0.27
N THR A 287 3.46 10.94 1.52
CA THR A 287 4.18 10.16 2.54
C THR A 287 4.13 8.66 2.22
N PRO A 288 5.07 7.83 2.71
CA PRO A 288 5.01 6.37 2.55
C PRO A 288 3.67 5.74 2.98
N ALA A 289 3.04 6.30 4.02
CA ALA A 289 1.73 5.86 4.47
C ALA A 289 0.61 6.17 3.46
N GLU A 290 0.70 7.29 2.73
CA GLU A 290 -0.24 7.66 1.66
C GLU A 290 0.01 6.83 0.39
N VAL A 291 1.27 6.54 0.05
CA VAL A 291 1.61 5.63 -1.07
C VAL A 291 1.06 4.22 -0.81
N ALA A 292 1.30 3.67 0.39
CA ALA A 292 0.73 2.39 0.82
C ALA A 292 -0.81 2.41 0.79
N SER A 293 -1.43 3.51 1.21
CA SER A 293 -2.89 3.66 1.18
C SER A 293 -3.44 3.73 -0.25
N ALA A 294 -2.76 4.41 -1.18
CA ALA A 294 -3.16 4.50 -2.56
C ALA A 294 -3.16 3.11 -3.21
N ILE A 295 -2.03 2.39 -3.11
CA ILE A 295 -1.88 1.00 -3.58
C ILE A 295 -2.97 0.08 -2.99
N ALA A 296 -3.19 0.14 -1.67
CA ALA A 296 -4.20 -0.68 -1.00
C ALA A 296 -5.65 -0.36 -1.42
N SER A 297 -5.93 0.88 -1.85
CA SER A 297 -7.27 1.34 -2.26
C SER A 297 -7.58 1.11 -3.74
N SER A 298 -6.56 1.13 -4.62
CA SER A 298 -6.70 0.87 -6.06
C SER A 298 -6.69 -0.61 -6.41
N ALA A 299 -6.00 -1.42 -5.58
CA ALA A 299 -5.79 -2.84 -5.77
C ALA A 299 -7.08 -3.60 -6.13
N THR A 300 -6.95 -4.50 -7.09
CA THR A 300 -8.02 -5.43 -7.46
C THR A 300 -8.28 -6.38 -6.29
N ARG A 301 -9.51 -6.36 -5.77
CA ARG A 301 -9.93 -7.17 -4.63
C ARG A 301 -10.41 -8.53 -5.07
N ASN A 302 -10.20 -9.55 -4.23
CA ASN A 302 -10.76 -10.90 -4.39
C ASN A 302 -10.39 -11.63 -5.69
N ALA A 303 -9.33 -11.18 -6.38
CA ALA A 303 -8.81 -11.87 -7.57
C ALA A 303 -7.95 -13.09 -7.21
N VAL A 304 -7.21 -13.04 -6.10
CA VAL A 304 -6.22 -14.07 -5.78
C VAL A 304 -6.91 -15.33 -5.27
N THR A 305 -6.70 -16.45 -5.96
CA THR A 305 -7.12 -17.78 -5.52
C THR A 305 -6.13 -18.32 -4.48
N ASN A 306 -6.63 -18.96 -3.43
CA ASN A 306 -5.86 -19.50 -2.32
C ASN A 306 -4.86 -18.50 -1.68
N PRO A 307 -5.29 -17.28 -1.29
CA PRO A 307 -4.38 -16.22 -0.79
C PRO A 307 -3.70 -16.55 0.55
N GLY A 308 -4.06 -17.66 1.20
CA GLY A 308 -3.54 -18.08 2.50
C GLY A 308 -4.29 -17.42 3.67
N THR A 309 -4.37 -18.14 4.78
CA THR A 309 -5.18 -17.74 5.94
C THR A 309 -4.71 -16.41 6.52
N GLY A 310 -5.62 -15.45 6.60
CA GLY A 310 -5.36 -14.12 7.17
C GLY A 310 -4.70 -13.11 6.24
N SER A 311 -4.40 -13.48 4.99
CA SER A 311 -3.94 -12.53 3.95
C SER A 311 -5.08 -11.60 3.51
N LEU A 312 -4.74 -10.36 3.17
CA LEU A 312 -5.65 -9.47 2.46
C LEU A 312 -5.68 -9.87 0.98
N ASN A 313 -6.86 -10.21 0.44
CA ASN A 313 -7.01 -10.58 -0.96
C ASN A 313 -7.04 -9.33 -1.86
N ARG A 314 -5.85 -8.81 -2.13
CA ARG A 314 -5.59 -7.60 -2.92
C ARG A 314 -4.46 -7.88 -3.91
N LEU A 315 -4.69 -7.70 -5.19
CA LEU A 315 -3.68 -7.74 -6.25
C LEU A 315 -3.37 -6.30 -6.71
N VAL A 316 -2.09 -5.95 -6.85
CA VAL A 316 -1.66 -4.59 -7.19
C VAL A 316 -2.27 -4.13 -8.53
N PHE A 317 -2.64 -2.85 -8.61
CA PHE A 317 -3.24 -2.24 -9.79
C PHE A 317 -2.54 -0.91 -10.13
N SER A 318 -1.76 -0.93 -11.21
CA SER A 318 -0.82 0.12 -11.61
C SER A 318 -1.45 1.45 -12.08
N PRO A 319 -2.67 1.50 -12.67
CA PRO A 319 -3.32 2.78 -12.97
C PRO A 319 -3.75 3.56 -11.73
N LEU A 320 -3.65 2.97 -10.53
CA LEU A 320 -3.94 3.59 -9.22
C LEU A 320 -5.36 4.16 -9.05
N THR A 321 -6.28 3.92 -9.99
CA THR A 321 -7.69 4.31 -9.84
C THR A 321 -8.41 3.40 -8.82
N PRO A 322 -9.28 3.94 -7.96
CA PRO A 322 -10.05 3.15 -7.00
C PRO A 322 -10.82 2.00 -7.67
N ALA A 323 -10.93 0.86 -6.99
CA ALA A 323 -11.80 -0.22 -7.45
C ALA A 323 -13.27 0.26 -7.50
N PRO A 324 -14.09 -0.14 -8.50
CA PRO A 324 -15.48 0.32 -8.63
C PRO A 324 -16.39 0.07 -7.41
N ASN A 325 -16.00 -0.85 -6.53
CA ASN A 325 -16.69 -1.18 -5.28
C ASN A 325 -15.89 -0.64 -4.08
N ALA A 326 -15.57 0.65 -4.09
CA ALA A 326 -14.91 1.31 -2.95
C ALA A 326 -15.83 1.45 -1.73
N ASP A 327 -17.15 1.42 -1.96
CA ASP A 327 -18.20 1.40 -0.94
C ASP A 327 -18.58 -0.03 -0.54
N ASP A 328 -17.65 -0.77 0.09
CA ASP A 328 -18.02 -1.55 1.27
C ASP A 328 -16.80 -1.89 2.17
N ASP A 329 -16.76 -1.26 3.34
CA ASP A 329 -16.01 -1.72 4.52
C ASP A 329 -16.99 -1.81 5.72
N THR A 330 -18.16 -2.40 5.45
CA THR A 330 -19.12 -2.91 6.42
C THR A 330 -19.10 -4.44 6.42
N SER A 331 -18.01 -4.97 6.97
CA SER A 331 -18.04 -6.16 7.83
C SER A 331 -18.98 -7.32 7.45
N THR A 332 -18.53 -8.20 6.56
CA THR A 332 -18.89 -9.63 6.60
C THR A 332 -17.86 -10.42 7.41
N TRP A 333 -17.70 -10.05 8.69
CA TRP A 333 -16.93 -10.86 9.65
C TRP A 333 -17.83 -12.00 10.16
N SER A 334 -17.52 -13.22 9.74
CA SER A 334 -18.16 -14.43 10.27
C SER A 334 -17.89 -14.57 11.77
N SER A 335 -18.95 -14.86 12.53
CA SER A 335 -18.95 -14.84 13.99
C SER A 335 -18.13 -16.00 14.59
N SER A 336 -16.90 -15.73 15.04
CA SER A 336 -16.16 -16.60 15.97
C SER A 336 -15.18 -15.80 16.84
N CYS A 337 -15.62 -15.46 18.05
CA CYS A 337 -14.86 -14.67 19.02
C CYS A 337 -13.81 -15.52 19.77
N HIS A 338 -12.62 -15.70 19.19
CA HIS A 338 -11.47 -16.25 19.92
C HIS A 338 -10.22 -15.34 19.87
N HIS A 339 -9.59 -15.23 21.04
CA HIS A 339 -8.39 -14.47 21.39
C HIS A 339 -8.46 -12.93 21.48
N ARG A 340 -7.72 -12.38 22.46
CA ARG A 340 -7.56 -10.94 22.67
C ARG A 340 -6.68 -10.34 21.57
N ARG A 341 -7.19 -9.33 20.86
CA ARG A 341 -6.47 -8.61 19.81
C ARG A 341 -6.22 -7.17 20.27
N LEU A 342 -4.96 -6.75 20.36
CA LEU A 342 -4.58 -5.35 20.57
C LEU A 342 -4.42 -4.68 19.20
N LEU A 343 -5.47 -4.01 18.72
CA LEU A 343 -5.39 -3.18 17.52
C LEU A 343 -4.71 -1.85 17.86
N ARG A 344 -3.55 -1.58 17.24
CA ARG A 344 -2.89 -0.28 17.26
C ARG A 344 -2.96 0.34 15.86
N CYS A 345 -3.41 1.58 15.76
CA CYS A 345 -3.22 2.38 14.56
C CYS A 345 -1.74 2.66 14.32
N ARG A 346 -1.34 2.90 13.05
CA ARG A 346 0.04 3.30 12.72
C ARG A 346 0.41 4.60 13.50
N PRO A 347 1.70 4.85 13.83
CA PRO A 347 2.10 5.99 14.68
C PRO A 347 1.63 7.38 14.22
N GLN A 348 1.27 7.55 12.94
CA GLN A 348 0.77 8.81 12.37
C GLN A 348 -0.77 8.89 12.24
N GLN A 349 -1.51 7.83 12.59
CA GLN A 349 -2.97 7.75 12.51
C GLN A 349 -3.64 7.96 13.89
N ARG A 350 -4.92 8.38 13.90
CA ARG A 350 -5.79 8.34 15.11
C ARG A 350 -6.93 7.35 14.92
N ALA A 351 -7.25 6.62 16.00
CA ALA A 351 -8.50 5.86 16.09
C ALA A 351 -9.69 6.83 16.19
N HIS A 352 -10.69 6.66 15.32
CA HIS A 352 -11.87 7.53 15.22
C HIS A 352 -13.16 6.92 15.76
N HIS A 353 -13.21 5.60 15.92
CA HIS A 353 -14.31 4.85 16.53
C HIS A 353 -13.77 3.64 17.26
N VAL A 354 -14.35 3.31 18.41
CA VAL A 354 -14.13 2.06 19.15
C VAL A 354 -15.49 1.42 19.44
N ALA A 355 -15.71 0.22 18.90
CA ALA A 355 -16.88 -0.61 19.19
C ALA A 355 -16.54 -1.64 20.28
N LEU A 356 -17.48 -1.89 21.19
CA LEU A 356 -17.38 -2.91 22.23
C LEU A 356 -18.52 -3.92 22.04
N CYS A 357 -18.20 -5.12 21.57
CA CYS A 357 -19.18 -6.21 21.58
C CYS A 357 -19.43 -6.68 23.02
N ARG A 358 -20.69 -6.66 23.44
CA ARG A 358 -21.19 -7.40 24.61
C ARG A 358 -22.20 -8.43 24.13
N GLN A 359 -21.95 -9.70 24.43
CA GLN A 359 -22.82 -10.79 24.06
C GLN A 359 -23.85 -11.01 25.17
N TRP A 360 -25.14 -10.92 24.85
CA TRP A 360 -26.21 -11.38 25.73
C TRP A 360 -26.40 -12.88 25.51
N VAL A 361 -26.35 -13.66 26.60
CA VAL A 361 -26.80 -15.06 26.59
C VAL A 361 -28.19 -15.08 27.21
N SER A 362 -29.19 -15.49 26.43
CA SER A 362 -30.53 -15.79 26.94
C SER A 362 -30.66 -17.29 27.11
N ASP A 363 -30.50 -17.79 28.34
CA ASP A 363 -30.86 -19.18 28.65
C ASP A 363 -32.39 -19.33 28.58
N GLN A 364 -32.86 -20.14 27.63
CA GLN A 364 -34.21 -20.69 27.73
C GLN A 364 -34.18 -21.89 28.68
N GLN A 365 -34.60 -21.66 29.92
CA GLN A 365 -35.01 -22.74 30.83
C GLN A 365 -36.51 -22.63 31.12
N SER A 366 -37.19 -23.75 30.94
CA SER A 366 -38.62 -23.92 31.19
C SER A 366 -38.94 -23.76 32.68
N VAL A 367 -39.95 -22.95 32.99
CA VAL A 367 -40.39 -22.70 34.37
C VAL A 367 -41.61 -23.56 34.70
N PRO A 368 -41.54 -24.47 35.69
CA PRO A 368 -42.71 -25.00 36.38
C PRO A 368 -43.08 -24.10 37.59
N PRO A 369 -44.37 -24.03 37.99
CA PRO A 369 -44.82 -23.06 38.98
C PRO A 369 -44.70 -23.57 40.42
N HIS A 370 -43.98 -22.82 41.28
CA HIS A 370 -44.46 -22.32 42.58
C HIS A 370 -43.32 -21.95 43.56
N ARG A 371 -43.53 -20.84 44.28
CA ARG A 371 -42.96 -20.44 45.59
C ARG A 371 -41.47 -20.08 45.70
N SER A 372 -41.31 -18.81 46.10
CA SER A 372 -40.38 -18.31 47.12
C SER A 372 -38.90 -18.10 46.77
N CYS A 373 -38.42 -16.95 47.25
CA CYS A 373 -37.09 -16.39 47.11
C CYS A 373 -35.94 -17.36 47.47
N HIS A 374 -34.88 -17.36 46.67
CA HIS A 374 -33.49 -17.28 47.16
C HIS A 374 -32.56 -16.76 46.07
N LEU A 375 -31.84 -15.67 46.36
CA LEU A 375 -30.61 -15.32 45.66
C LEU A 375 -29.49 -16.26 46.13
N PRO A 376 -28.53 -16.59 45.24
CA PRO A 376 -27.15 -16.38 45.65
C PRO A 376 -26.27 -15.69 44.60
N PHE A 377 -25.22 -15.05 45.13
CA PHE A 377 -24.11 -14.41 44.43
C PHE A 377 -23.55 -15.19 43.22
N ALA A 378 -23.36 -14.49 42.10
CA ALA A 378 -22.41 -14.89 41.05
C ALA A 378 -21.23 -13.91 41.03
N ARG A 379 -19.99 -14.42 41.14
CA ARG A 379 -18.75 -13.64 41.01
C ARG A 379 -18.61 -13.11 39.58
N LEU A 380 -18.35 -11.81 39.43
CA LEU A 380 -17.87 -11.21 38.18
C LEU A 380 -16.43 -11.65 37.90
N LEU A 381 -16.25 -12.59 36.95
CA LEU A 381 -14.97 -12.84 36.30
C LEU A 381 -14.86 -11.98 35.02
N PRO A 382 -13.72 -11.32 34.75
CA PRO A 382 -13.58 -10.42 33.60
C PRO A 382 -13.30 -11.22 32.31
N GLN A 383 -14.35 -11.78 31.70
CA GLN A 383 -14.25 -12.45 30.40
C GLN A 383 -14.53 -11.50 29.24
N PHE A 384 -13.54 -11.45 28.34
CA PHE A 384 -13.52 -10.95 26.96
C PHE A 384 -14.31 -9.67 26.60
N ALA A 385 -13.57 -8.60 26.37
CA ALA A 385 -13.97 -7.48 25.50
C ALA A 385 -12.93 -7.32 24.38
N GLN A 386 -13.38 -7.16 23.14
CA GLN A 386 -12.57 -6.71 22.01
C GLN A 386 -12.96 -5.27 21.65
N SER A 387 -12.03 -4.56 21.00
CA SER A 387 -12.16 -3.15 20.63
C SER A 387 -11.63 -2.91 19.22
N ASP A 388 -12.50 -2.58 18.28
CA ASP A 388 -12.11 -2.19 16.92
C ASP A 388 -11.58 -0.75 16.86
N ALA A 389 -10.80 -0.41 15.83
CA ALA A 389 -10.26 0.93 15.65
C ALA A 389 -10.22 1.35 14.16
N ARG A 390 -11.07 2.30 13.76
CA ARG A 390 -10.95 2.97 12.44
C ARG A 390 -9.81 3.99 12.49
N CYS A 391 -8.73 3.76 11.74
CA CYS A 391 -7.52 4.58 11.78
C CYS A 391 -7.47 5.62 10.64
N VAL A 392 -7.44 6.91 10.95
CA VAL A 392 -7.47 8.01 9.98
C VAL A 392 -6.20 8.87 10.05
N SER A 393 -5.71 9.33 8.89
CA SER A 393 -4.54 10.23 8.79
C SER A 393 -4.84 11.66 9.29
N ARG A 394 -3.84 12.31 9.90
CA ARG A 394 -3.99 13.67 10.44
C ARG A 394 -3.89 14.75 9.35
N ARG A 395 -5.01 15.31 8.92
CA ARG A 395 -5.03 16.66 8.31
C ARG A 395 -5.05 17.74 9.40
N LYS A 396 -4.15 18.74 9.33
CA LYS A 396 -4.23 19.96 10.16
C LYS A 396 -5.49 20.75 9.76
N PRO A 397 -6.38 21.15 10.69
CA PRO A 397 -7.54 21.97 10.34
C PRO A 397 -7.10 23.40 10.00
N ARG A 398 -7.34 23.83 8.74
CA ARG A 398 -7.33 25.27 8.41
C ARG A 398 -8.50 25.93 9.17
N ARG A 399 -8.22 27.03 9.87
CA ARG A 399 -9.27 27.82 10.55
C ARG A 399 -10.18 28.48 9.52
N VAL A 400 -11.41 28.01 9.38
CA VAL A 400 -12.48 28.73 8.69
C VAL A 400 -13.26 29.50 9.74
N ARG A 401 -13.30 30.84 9.63
CA ARG A 401 -14.23 31.67 10.41
C ARG A 401 -15.60 31.55 9.78
N TRP A 402 -16.62 31.23 10.58
CA TRP A 402 -18.02 31.39 10.21
C TRP A 402 -18.69 32.38 11.16
N CYS A 403 -19.42 33.33 10.60
CA CYS A 403 -20.20 34.31 11.35
C CYS A 403 -21.45 33.64 11.96
N THR A 404 -21.85 34.10 13.14
CA THR A 404 -23.03 33.62 13.85
C THR A 404 -24.27 34.39 13.43
N SER A 405 -25.37 33.69 13.14
CA SER A 405 -26.74 34.25 13.08
C SER A 405 -27.67 33.43 13.98
N ILE A 406 -28.71 34.07 14.51
CA ILE A 406 -29.45 33.66 15.73
C ILE A 406 -30.89 33.23 15.41
N ALA A 407 -31.34 32.13 16.03
CA ALA A 407 -32.72 31.84 16.48
C ALA A 407 -32.65 30.64 17.47
N MET A 408 -33.02 30.74 18.76
CA MET A 408 -34.36 30.64 19.37
C MET A 408 -35.10 29.30 19.05
N ALA A 409 -35.67 28.54 20.02
CA ALA A 409 -35.92 28.80 21.44
C ALA A 409 -36.13 27.52 22.30
N SER A 410 -36.07 27.69 23.64
CA SER A 410 -36.73 26.89 24.71
C SER A 410 -36.36 25.41 24.93
N SER A 411 -36.47 24.81 26.14
CA SER A 411 -36.44 25.30 27.54
C SER A 411 -36.43 24.10 28.48
N CYS A 412 -35.48 24.00 29.44
CA CYS A 412 -35.74 23.46 30.79
C CYS A 412 -34.55 23.74 31.74
N ALA A 413 -34.82 24.21 32.96
CA ALA A 413 -33.84 24.39 34.05
C ALA A 413 -33.73 23.09 34.90
N GLN A 414 -32.68 22.75 35.65
CA GLN A 414 -32.06 23.39 36.84
C GLN A 414 -30.83 22.54 37.27
N SER A 415 -29.94 22.89 38.22
CA SER A 415 -29.50 24.15 38.88
C SER A 415 -28.21 23.88 39.71
N HIS A 416 -27.53 24.94 40.18
CA HIS A 416 -26.48 24.96 41.24
C HIS A 416 -25.14 24.20 40.98
N GLN A 417 -23.96 24.63 41.46
CA GLN A 417 -23.61 25.81 42.29
C GLN A 417 -22.19 26.36 41.97
N LYS A 418 -21.94 27.63 42.32
CA LYS A 418 -20.64 28.32 42.16
C LYS A 418 -19.57 27.84 43.16
N LYS A 419 -18.30 27.89 42.77
CA LYS A 419 -17.21 28.40 43.63
C LYS A 419 -16.08 29.02 42.79
N GLN A 420 -16.01 30.35 42.79
CA GLN A 420 -14.81 31.09 42.38
C GLN A 420 -13.84 31.18 43.56
N ARG A 421 -12.54 31.15 43.28
CA ARG A 421 -11.55 31.95 44.04
C ARG A 421 -10.55 32.57 43.08
N HIS A 422 -10.48 33.90 43.08
CA HIS A 422 -9.35 34.65 42.55
C HIS A 422 -8.15 34.51 43.49
N SER A 423 -6.94 34.52 42.93
CA SER A 423 -5.88 35.41 43.42
C SER A 423 -4.95 35.79 42.26
N GLN A 424 -4.71 37.09 42.09
CA GLN A 424 -3.59 37.62 41.31
C GLN A 424 -2.42 37.80 42.26
N PHE A 425 -1.17 37.63 41.83
CA PHE A 425 -0.08 38.47 42.37
C PHE A 425 1.05 38.75 41.36
N ARG A 426 1.68 39.90 41.58
CA ARG A 426 2.39 40.79 40.66
C ARG A 426 3.71 40.33 40.03
N ARG A 427 4.03 41.02 38.93
CA ARG A 427 5.37 41.24 38.32
C ARG A 427 6.47 41.64 39.33
N THR A 428 7.66 41.08 39.14
CA THR A 428 9.00 41.75 39.06
C THR A 428 9.88 40.85 38.16
N GLY A 429 10.95 41.26 37.47
CA GLY A 429 11.51 42.60 37.26
C GLY A 429 13.04 42.67 37.43
N ARG A 430 13.85 42.14 36.49
CA ARG A 430 15.27 42.58 36.25
C ARG A 430 15.94 41.90 35.04
N VAL A 431 16.78 42.68 34.36
CA VAL A 431 17.83 42.31 33.37
C VAL A 431 19.09 43.06 33.81
N PRO A 432 20.31 42.46 33.76
CA PRO A 432 21.35 43.05 32.90
C PRO A 432 22.43 42.09 32.33
N ARG A 433 22.98 42.48 31.15
CA ARG A 433 24.37 42.29 30.65
C ARG A 433 24.89 40.86 30.37
N MET A 434 25.30 40.53 29.13
CA MET A 434 26.55 40.87 28.40
C MET A 434 27.83 40.16 28.90
N PHE A 435 28.33 39.20 28.12
CA PHE A 435 29.75 38.90 27.75
C PHE A 435 29.65 37.87 26.60
N ARG A 436 30.12 38.10 25.35
CA ARG A 436 31.46 38.27 24.73
C ARG A 436 32.21 36.95 24.41
N LEU A 437 32.94 37.00 23.29
CA LEU A 437 33.53 35.89 22.49
C LEU A 437 34.91 35.40 23.01
N SER A 438 35.45 34.43 22.25
CA SER A 438 36.78 33.78 22.32
C SER A 438 36.87 32.58 23.28
N SER A 439 37.47 31.46 22.90
CA SER A 439 38.47 31.23 21.83
C SER A 439 38.08 30.08 20.89
#